data_AF-A0A7C7CUA4-F1
#
_entry.id   AF-A0A7C7CUA4-F1
#
_cell.length_a   1.000
_cell.length_b   1.000
_cell.length_c   1.000
_cell.angle_alpha   90.00
_cell.angle_beta   90.00
_cell.angle_gamma   90.00
#
_symmetry.space_group_name_H-M   'P 1'
#
loop_
_entity.id
_entity.type
_entity.pdbx_description
1 polymer ?
#
loop_
_entity_poly.entity_id
_entity_poly.type
_entity_poly.pdbx_seq_one_letter_code
_entity_poly.pdbx_strand_id
1 'polypeptide(L)'
;NRNIGIDPEVLKHLKEGLRGVVHEAHGTGHRARLKNVTVSGKTGTAQVVGMKASDEIDPEEEIPYSFRDHAWFVAFAPYEKPEVAVSVIIEHGGHGGTTAAPIARKILETYFTHYPPSETNRSGLTLN
;
A
#
# COMPACT_ATOMS: atom_id res chain seq x y z
N ASN A 1 -1.08 -23.34 7.26
CA ASN A 1 -1.28 -22.12 8.07
C ASN A 1 -0.08 -21.88 8.96
N ARG A 2 0.64 -20.77 8.75
CA ARG A 2 1.80 -20.38 9.55
C ARG A 2 1.28 -19.57 10.75
N ASN A 3 1.45 -20.07 11.97
CA ASN A 3 1.14 -19.31 13.18
C ASN A 3 2.23 -18.27 13.39
N ILE A 4 1.88 -16.99 13.38
CA ILE A 4 2.81 -15.86 13.53
C ILE A 4 2.85 -15.29 14.95
N GLY A 5 2.15 -15.92 15.91
CA GLY A 5 2.17 -15.51 17.32
C GLY A 5 1.46 -14.17 17.60
N ILE A 6 0.64 -13.68 16.67
CA ILE A 6 -0.16 -12.47 16.83
C ILE A 6 -1.61 -12.88 17.12
N ASP A 7 -2.24 -12.20 18.08
CA ASP A 7 -3.66 -12.36 18.38
C ASP A 7 -4.49 -12.17 17.08
N PRO A 8 -5.36 -13.13 16.72
CA PRO A 8 -6.23 -13.03 15.55
C PRO A 8 -7.06 -11.74 15.50
N GLU A 9 -7.54 -11.24 16.63
CA GLU A 9 -8.31 -9.99 16.69
C GLU A 9 -7.41 -8.78 16.40
N VAL A 10 -6.19 -8.75 16.95
CA VAL A 10 -5.23 -7.68 16.62
C VAL A 10 -4.88 -7.71 15.13
N LEU A 11 -4.63 -8.89 14.58
CA LEU A 11 -4.32 -9.04 13.15
C LEU A 11 -5.50 -8.57 12.27
N LYS A 12 -6.73 -8.85 12.68
CA LYS A 12 -7.93 -8.38 11.98
C LYS A 12 -8.00 -6.85 11.96
N HIS A 13 -7.89 -6.20 13.11
CA HIS A 13 -7.90 -4.72 13.19
C HIS A 13 -6.77 -4.09 12.39
N LEU A 14 -5.57 -4.68 12.40
CA LEU A 14 -4.45 -4.21 11.57
C LEU A 14 -4.78 -4.29 10.07
N LYS A 15 -5.34 -5.42 9.62
CA LYS A 15 -5.76 -5.57 8.22
C LYS A 15 -6.88 -4.59 7.84
N GLU A 16 -7.84 -4.38 8.73
CA GLU A 16 -8.92 -3.40 8.52
C GLU A 16 -8.36 -1.99 8.38
N GLY A 17 -7.40 -1.59 9.23
CA GLY A 17 -6.71 -0.31 9.10
C GLY A 17 -5.96 -0.17 7.77
N LEU A 18 -5.25 -1.22 7.33
CA LEU A 18 -4.56 -1.23 6.02
C LEU A 18 -5.53 -1.16 4.84
N ARG A 19 -6.71 -1.76 4.96
CA ARG A 19 -7.80 -1.60 3.99
C ARG A 19 -8.31 -0.16 3.99
N GLY A 20 -8.50 0.42 5.17
CA GLY A 20 -8.96 1.79 5.37
C GLY A 20 -8.07 2.82 4.68
N VAL A 21 -6.75 2.65 4.73
CA VAL A 21 -5.77 3.49 4.02
C VAL A 21 -6.07 3.63 2.52
N VAL A 22 -6.62 2.60 1.88
CA VAL A 22 -6.90 2.59 0.43
C VAL A 22 -8.36 2.92 0.10
N HIS A 23 -9.29 2.68 1.03
CA HIS A 23 -10.73 2.67 0.74
C HIS A 23 -11.58 3.70 1.52
N GLU A 24 -11.12 4.22 2.65
CA GLU A 24 -11.88 5.20 3.47
C GLU A 24 -11.60 6.64 3.02
N ALA A 25 -12.57 7.55 3.11
CA ALA A 25 -12.48 8.92 2.58
C ALA A 25 -11.15 9.66 2.89
N HIS A 26 -10.58 9.47 4.08
CA HIS A 26 -9.33 10.12 4.52
C HIS A 26 -8.08 9.23 4.40
N GLY A 27 -8.16 8.10 3.72
CA GLY A 27 -7.04 7.19 3.48
C GLY A 27 -5.93 7.82 2.65
N THR A 28 -4.67 7.53 2.98
CA THR A 28 -3.52 8.11 2.26
C THR A 28 -3.13 7.35 0.99
N GLY A 29 -3.65 6.13 0.82
CA GLY A 29 -3.31 5.19 -0.25
C GLY A 29 -4.37 5.02 -1.34
N HIS A 30 -5.36 5.92 -1.43
CA HIS A 30 -6.49 5.85 -2.37
C HIS A 30 -6.15 5.50 -3.81
N ARG A 31 -4.98 5.95 -4.28
CA ARG A 31 -4.54 5.77 -5.67
C ARG A 31 -4.08 4.34 -5.98
N ALA A 32 -3.99 3.48 -4.97
CA ALA A 32 -3.79 2.03 -5.10
C ALA A 32 -5.08 1.24 -5.37
N ARG A 33 -6.26 1.87 -5.25
CA ARG A 33 -7.55 1.18 -5.34
C ARG A 33 -7.79 0.57 -6.73
N LEU A 34 -8.25 -0.68 -6.73
CA LEU A 34 -8.74 -1.39 -7.92
C LEU A 34 -10.27 -1.49 -7.92
N LYS A 35 -10.86 -1.77 -9.09
CA LYS A 35 -12.31 -1.89 -9.25
C LYS A 35 -12.86 -3.19 -8.64
N ASN A 36 -12.21 -4.32 -8.94
CA ASN A 36 -12.73 -5.67 -8.67
C ASN A 36 -11.92 -6.43 -7.62
N VAL A 37 -10.91 -5.80 -7.03
CA VAL A 37 -10.03 -6.41 -6.04
C VAL A 37 -9.89 -5.46 -4.86
N THR A 38 -10.17 -5.94 -3.65
CA THR A 38 -9.96 -5.18 -2.42
C THR A 38 -8.47 -5.13 -2.12
N VAL A 39 -7.88 -3.93 -2.13
CA VAL A 39 -6.45 -3.72 -1.89
C VAL A 39 -6.27 -3.19 -0.47
N SER A 40 -5.28 -3.71 0.24
CA SER A 40 -4.87 -3.20 1.55
C SER A 40 -3.41 -2.80 1.50
N GLY A 41 -3.06 -1.65 2.09
CA GLY A 41 -1.69 -1.18 2.03
C GLY A 41 -1.39 -0.01 2.95
N LYS A 42 -0.14 0.43 2.91
CA LYS A 42 0.33 1.55 3.73
C LYS A 42 1.28 2.43 2.94
N THR A 43 1.08 3.74 3.07
CA THR A 43 2.05 4.75 2.60
C THR A 43 3.17 4.93 3.62
N GLY A 44 4.39 5.06 3.12
CA GLY A 44 5.52 5.64 3.84
C GLY A 44 6.02 6.91 3.15
N THR A 45 6.76 7.72 3.90
CA THR A 45 7.69 8.75 3.40
C THR A 45 9.01 8.60 4.16
N ALA A 46 10.13 8.41 3.45
CA ALA A 46 11.43 8.08 4.06
C ALA A 46 12.28 9.31 3.94
N GLN A 47 12.52 9.99 5.05
CA GLN A 47 13.32 11.20 5.03
C GLN A 47 14.78 10.87 4.78
N VAL A 48 15.36 11.50 3.77
CA VAL A 48 16.76 11.25 3.36
C VAL A 48 17.75 12.01 4.24
N VAL A 49 17.31 13.06 4.93
CA VAL A 49 18.14 13.84 5.86
C VAL A 49 17.52 13.96 7.25
N GLY A 50 18.39 14.07 8.27
CA GLY A 50 17.97 14.31 9.64
C GLY A 50 17.45 15.73 9.83
N MET A 51 16.49 15.91 10.76
CA MET A 51 15.76 17.17 11.00
C MET A 51 16.65 18.42 11.10
N LYS A 52 17.87 18.31 11.65
CA LYS A 52 18.81 19.44 11.76
C LYS A 52 19.23 20.02 10.41
N ALA A 53 19.32 19.19 9.36
CA ALA A 53 19.68 19.65 8.03
C ALA A 53 18.47 20.21 7.27
N SER A 54 17.24 19.83 7.64
CA SER A 54 16.02 20.44 7.06
C SER A 54 15.68 21.79 7.68
N ASP A 55 16.07 22.03 8.94
CA ASP A 55 15.86 23.33 9.61
C ASP A 55 16.73 24.46 8.99
N GLU A 56 17.79 24.09 8.27
CA GLU A 56 18.66 25.03 7.54
C GLU A 56 18.20 25.28 6.09
N ILE A 57 17.16 24.58 5.62
CA ILE A 57 16.59 24.77 4.28
C ILE A 57 15.42 25.76 4.40
N ASP A 58 15.49 26.86 3.67
CA ASP A 58 14.38 27.80 3.57
C ASP A 58 13.15 27.07 3.01
N PRO A 59 12.00 27.07 3.70
CA PRO A 59 10.78 26.41 3.21
C PRO A 59 10.26 27.00 1.89
N GLU A 60 10.72 28.19 1.49
CA GLU A 60 10.43 28.80 0.18
C GLU A 60 11.38 28.35 -0.94
N GLU A 61 12.52 27.70 -0.61
CA GLU A 61 13.47 27.17 -1.60
C GLU A 61 13.14 25.72 -2.02
N GLU A 62 13.45 25.39 -3.28
CA GLU A 62 13.24 24.04 -3.80
C GLU A 62 14.19 23.05 -3.11
N ILE A 63 13.64 22.09 -2.36
CA ILE A 63 14.43 21.06 -1.67
C ILE A 63 15.34 20.35 -2.70
N PRO A 64 16.67 20.37 -2.51
CA PRO A 64 17.58 19.79 -3.49
C PRO A 64 17.31 18.28 -3.61
N TYR A 65 17.48 17.74 -4.81
CA TYR A 65 17.08 16.36 -5.14
C TYR A 65 17.58 15.33 -4.12
N SER A 66 18.82 15.46 -3.67
CA SER A 66 19.45 14.59 -2.66
C SER A 66 18.79 14.62 -1.28
N PHE A 67 18.03 15.66 -0.96
CA PHE A 67 17.34 15.85 0.33
C PHE A 67 15.86 15.46 0.25
N ARG A 68 15.34 15.11 -0.94
CA ARG A 68 13.93 14.72 -1.11
C ARG A 68 13.66 13.34 -0.56
N ASP A 69 12.56 13.23 0.17
CA ASP A 69 12.09 11.98 0.73
C ASP A 69 11.87 10.88 -0.33
N HIS A 70 12.09 9.63 0.06
CA HIS A 70 11.70 8.49 -0.76
C HIS A 70 10.21 8.20 -0.61
N ALA A 71 9.56 7.89 -1.73
CA ALA A 71 8.17 7.47 -1.77
C ALA A 71 8.09 5.94 -1.71
N TRP A 72 7.23 5.42 -0.84
CA TRP A 72 7.13 3.99 -0.59
C TRP A 72 5.70 3.60 -0.28
N PHE A 73 5.28 2.48 -0.85
CA PHE A 73 3.96 1.93 -0.67
C PHE A 73 4.06 0.40 -0.67
N VAL A 74 3.54 -0.20 0.39
CA VAL A 74 3.46 -1.66 0.52
C VAL A 74 2.01 -2.04 0.54
N ALA A 75 1.64 -3.06 -0.23
CA ALA A 75 0.28 -3.54 -0.32
C ALA A 75 0.20 -5.07 -0.45
N PHE A 76 -0.96 -5.60 -0.10
CA PHE A 76 -1.36 -6.96 -0.44
C PHE A 76 -2.79 -6.97 -0.98
N ALA A 77 -3.10 -7.99 -1.77
CA ALA A 77 -4.42 -8.20 -2.34
C ALA A 77 -4.64 -9.68 -2.73
N PRO A 78 -5.90 -10.15 -2.82
CA PRO A 78 -7.11 -9.52 -2.26
C PRO A 78 -7.07 -9.40 -0.73
N TYR A 79 -7.91 -8.55 -0.13
CA TYR A 79 -8.00 -8.39 1.33
C TYR A 79 -8.45 -9.69 2.02
N GLU A 80 -9.47 -10.34 1.46
CA GLU A 80 -10.21 -11.46 2.03
C GLU A 80 -9.34 -12.73 2.05
N LYS A 81 -8.60 -12.94 0.97
CA LYS A 81 -7.68 -14.07 0.79
C LYS A 81 -6.44 -13.55 0.07
N PRO A 82 -5.43 -13.04 0.79
CA PRO A 82 -4.23 -12.46 0.18
C PRO A 82 -3.48 -13.48 -0.68
N GLU A 83 -3.22 -13.12 -1.94
CA GLU A 83 -2.54 -13.96 -2.93
C GLU A 83 -1.20 -13.35 -3.36
N VAL A 84 -1.10 -12.01 -3.36
CA VAL A 84 0.12 -11.27 -3.71
C VAL A 84 0.39 -10.13 -2.74
N ALA A 85 1.67 -9.86 -2.48
CA ALA A 85 2.16 -8.67 -1.80
C ALA A 85 3.16 -7.93 -2.68
N VAL A 86 3.12 -6.60 -2.66
CA VAL A 86 3.95 -5.71 -3.48
C VAL A 86 4.55 -4.63 -2.59
N SER A 87 5.84 -4.35 -2.78
CA SER A 87 6.52 -3.18 -2.20
C SER A 87 7.08 -2.35 -3.35
N VAL A 88 6.73 -1.06 -3.38
CA VAL A 88 7.28 -0.10 -4.34
C VAL A 88 8.03 0.96 -3.56
N ILE A 89 9.26 1.22 -3.97
CA ILE A 89 10.10 2.31 -3.46
C ILE A 89 10.55 3.14 -4.67
N ILE A 90 10.41 4.46 -4.57
CA ILE A 90 10.88 5.43 -5.55
C ILE A 90 11.81 6.40 -4.81
N GLU A 91 13.09 6.28 -5.10
CA GLU A 91 14.11 7.17 -4.57
C GLU A 91 13.80 8.62 -4.96
N HIS A 92 13.88 9.51 -3.97
CA HIS A 92 13.57 10.93 -4.09
C HIS A 92 12.17 11.22 -4.67
N GLY A 93 11.25 10.24 -4.57
CA GLY A 93 9.91 10.28 -5.16
C GLY A 93 8.88 11.06 -4.33
N GLY A 94 9.27 11.62 -3.19
CA GLY A 94 8.40 12.38 -2.29
C GLY A 94 7.39 11.48 -1.58
N HIS A 95 6.09 11.76 -1.80
CA HIS A 95 5.01 11.12 -1.04
C HIS A 95 4.61 9.73 -1.58
N GLY A 96 4.61 8.72 -0.70
CA GLY A 96 4.23 7.34 -1.05
C GLY A 96 2.85 7.19 -1.69
N GLY A 97 1.84 7.93 -1.22
CA GLY A 97 0.48 7.89 -1.77
C GLY A 97 0.35 8.55 -3.16
N THR A 98 1.16 9.57 -3.44
CA THR A 98 1.12 10.30 -4.71
C THR A 98 2.10 9.75 -5.76
N THR A 99 3.07 8.92 -5.37
CA THR A 99 4.09 8.43 -6.31
C THR A 99 4.13 6.91 -6.36
N ALA A 100 4.27 6.23 -5.21
CA ALA A 100 4.43 4.78 -5.16
C ALA A 100 3.08 4.01 -5.29
N ALA A 101 2.00 4.52 -4.70
CA ALA A 101 0.69 3.85 -4.72
C ALA A 101 0.11 3.60 -6.15
N PRO A 102 0.19 4.53 -7.12
CA PRO A 102 -0.23 4.27 -8.50
C PRO A 102 0.60 3.21 -9.22
N ILE A 103 1.89 3.10 -8.88
CA ILE A 103 2.76 2.08 -9.45
C ILE A 103 2.36 0.72 -8.90
N ALA A 104 2.12 0.63 -7.59
CA ALA A 104 1.58 -0.58 -6.98
C ALA A 104 0.22 -0.95 -7.59
N ARG A 105 -0.66 0.03 -7.87
CA ARG A 105 -1.92 -0.20 -8.58
C ARG A 105 -1.70 -0.88 -9.92
N LYS A 106 -0.79 -0.35 -10.76
CA LYS A 106 -0.51 -0.92 -12.08
C LYS A 106 0.02 -2.36 -11.98
N ILE A 107 0.93 -2.62 -11.04
CA ILE A 107 1.46 -3.97 -10.80
C ILE A 107 0.32 -4.93 -10.42
N LEU A 108 -0.52 -4.54 -9.47
CA LEU A 108 -1.65 -5.37 -9.02
C LEU A 108 -2.69 -5.56 -10.14
N GLU A 109 -3.02 -4.50 -10.88
CA GLU A 109 -3.95 -4.57 -12.03
C GLU A 109 -3.44 -5.54 -13.10
N THR A 110 -2.15 -5.47 -13.45
CA THR A 110 -1.52 -6.43 -14.36
C THR A 110 -1.52 -7.84 -13.79
N TYR A 111 -1.16 -8.02 -12.52
CA TYR A 111 -1.18 -9.33 -11.87
C TYR A 111 -2.57 -9.97 -11.96
N PHE A 112 -3.64 -9.26 -11.56
CA PHE A 112 -5.00 -9.80 -11.58
C PHE A 112 -5.62 -9.87 -12.98
N THR A 113 -5.01 -9.24 -13.99
CA THR A 113 -5.36 -9.46 -15.39
C THR A 113 -4.90 -10.84 -15.86
N HIS A 114 -3.72 -11.28 -15.42
CA HIS A 114 -3.16 -12.60 -15.76
C HIS A 114 -3.61 -13.72 -14.81
N TYR A 115 -3.87 -13.36 -13.55
CA TYR A 115 -4.29 -14.27 -12.49
C TYR A 115 -5.54 -13.70 -11.82
N PRO A 116 -6.73 -13.84 -12.43
CA PRO A 116 -7.98 -13.37 -11.83
C PRO A 116 -8.12 -13.91 -10.40
N PRO A 117 -8.60 -13.10 -9.44
CA PRO A 117 -8.76 -13.55 -8.07
C PRO A 117 -9.57 -14.84 -8.03
N SER A 118 -9.13 -15.80 -7.21
CA SER A 118 -9.92 -17.02 -7.02
C SER A 118 -11.36 -16.66 -6.64
N GLU A 119 -12.35 -17.22 -7.35
CA GLU A 119 -13.75 -16.92 -7.05
C GLU A 119 -14.00 -17.22 -5.57
N THR A 120 -14.29 -16.18 -4.80
CA THR A 120 -14.84 -16.38 -3.47
C THR A 120 -16.28 -16.81 -3.71
N ASN A 121 -16.51 -18.11 -3.60
CA ASN A 121 -17.78 -18.77 -3.87
C ASN A 121 -18.93 -17.98 -3.21
N ARG A 122 -19.68 -17.19 -3.99
CA ARG A 122 -20.77 -16.34 -3.48
C ARG A 122 -22.02 -17.15 -3.07
N SER A 123 -21.96 -18.47 -3.11
CA SER A 123 -23.11 -19.36 -2.90
C SER A 123 -22.97 -20.38 -1.76
N GLY A 124 -21.83 -20.47 -1.07
CA GLY A 124 -21.69 -21.45 0.04
C GLY A 124 -21.96 -22.92 -0.34
N LEU A 125 -21.97 -23.27 -1.63
CA LEU A 125 -22.19 -24.64 -2.10
C LEU A 125 -20.93 -25.16 -2.77
N THR A 126 -20.35 -26.20 -2.19
CA THR A 126 -19.29 -27.02 -2.79
C THR A 126 -19.88 -27.81 -3.95
N LEU A 127 -19.26 -27.75 -5.13
CA LEU A 127 -19.50 -28.75 -6.17
C LEU A 127 -18.38 -29.80 -6.08
N ASN A 128 -18.79 -31.03 -5.81
CA ASN A 128 -18.04 -32.24 -6.12
C ASN A 128 -18.27 -32.61 -7.58
#